data_AF-A0A0W8FPF3-F1
#
_entry.id   AF-A0A0W8FPF3-F1
#
_cell.length_a   1.000
_cell.length_b   1.000
_cell.length_c   1.000
_cell.angle_alpha   90.00
_cell.angle_beta   90.00
_cell.angle_gamma   90.00
#
_symmetry.space_group_name_H-M   'P 1'
#
loop_
_entity.id
_entity.type
_entity.pdbx_description
1 polymer ?
#
loop_
_entity_poly.entity_id
_entity_poly.type
_entity_poly.pdbx_seq_one_letter_code
_entity_poly.pdbx_strand_id
1 'polypeptide(L)'
;MARIIIGNKEYYLYDFNNEPEFEKAVIENQAYLFGKDSVYIDVKRRIGRDNHRGIPDAFLIDFYDTKKPQLYIVENEIASHDVYAHISEQIARFATSTLSSANQIRNMLIKAIENEPETKKIIEKYLPQTVFKTVTELMLFLTENNIKIVIAINEVTADLNIVLKVFKNPPDVVLLQRYLCGNDISYYYEPMNEEIEEIAIEKTKKDRVVDFDTVVCAAFEAGFKHAYMENNAWWEIRLSQKARENLKYLAIYEKAPIAHISHYAEIDHIEPYKDTGKYKLYLKNKKTVKPIKLGKNIKGEAPQAPRYTTLSKLLNAKTISELWS
;
A
#
# COMPACT_ATOMS: atom_id res chain seq x y z
N MET A 1 17.29 -21.59 -1.05
CA MET A 1 17.39 -20.20 -0.53
C MET A 1 17.54 -19.28 -1.71
N ALA A 2 16.76 -18.21 -1.77
CA ALA A 2 16.86 -17.21 -2.84
C ALA A 2 18.24 -16.53 -2.84
N ARG A 3 18.70 -16.15 -4.03
CA ARG A 3 20.00 -15.51 -4.25
C ARG A 3 19.81 -14.39 -5.26
N ILE A 4 20.49 -13.28 -5.06
CA ILE A 4 20.46 -12.13 -5.98
C ILE A 4 21.89 -11.73 -6.36
N ILE A 5 22.06 -11.19 -7.56
CA ILE A 5 23.36 -10.68 -8.03
C ILE A 5 23.23 -9.16 -8.20
N ILE A 6 24.05 -8.41 -7.48
CA ILE A 6 24.12 -6.95 -7.57
C ILE A 6 25.56 -6.56 -7.88
N GLY A 7 25.80 -5.89 -9.01
CA GLY A 7 27.13 -5.41 -9.38
C GLY A 7 28.20 -6.51 -9.39
N ASN A 8 27.86 -7.70 -9.91
CA ASN A 8 28.70 -8.91 -9.93
C ASN A 8 29.02 -9.54 -8.55
N LYS A 9 28.38 -9.09 -7.47
CA LYS A 9 28.43 -9.75 -6.16
C LYS A 9 27.20 -10.62 -5.97
N GLU A 10 27.40 -11.86 -5.49
CA GLU A 10 26.32 -12.76 -5.10
C GLU A 10 25.91 -12.49 -3.65
N TYR A 11 24.63 -12.25 -3.43
CA TYR A 11 24.03 -12.10 -2.11
C TYR A 11 23.09 -13.27 -1.82
N TYR A 12 23.10 -13.70 -0.57
CA TYR A 12 22.28 -14.81 -0.09
C TYR A 12 21.20 -14.30 0.84
N LEU A 13 19.99 -14.83 0.72
CA LEU A 13 18.91 -14.56 1.68
C LEU A 13 19.40 -14.88 3.10
N TYR A 14 19.31 -13.90 4.00
CA TYR A 14 19.73 -14.00 5.38
C TYR A 14 18.61 -13.52 6.29
N ASP A 15 17.85 -14.49 6.80
CA ASP A 15 16.62 -14.25 7.53
C ASP A 15 16.86 -13.56 8.89
N PHE A 16 15.78 -13.11 9.51
CA PHE A 16 15.79 -12.46 10.83
C PHE A 16 15.64 -13.50 11.93
N ASN A 17 16.42 -13.36 13.00
CA ASN A 17 16.40 -14.34 14.10
C ASN A 17 15.29 -14.07 15.10
N ASN A 18 14.82 -12.83 15.19
CA ASN A 18 13.80 -12.39 16.15
C ASN A 18 13.15 -11.07 15.73
N GLU A 19 11.96 -10.81 16.28
CA GLU A 19 11.15 -9.61 15.99
C GLU A 19 11.90 -8.29 16.23
N PRO A 20 12.66 -8.08 17.33
CA PRO A 20 13.42 -6.85 17.52
C PRO A 20 14.46 -6.56 16.41
N GLU A 21 15.09 -7.62 15.88
CA GLU A 21 16.02 -7.51 14.75
C GLU A 21 15.29 -7.09 13.48
N PHE A 22 14.12 -7.68 13.24
CA PHE A 22 13.28 -7.36 12.09
C PHE A 22 12.69 -5.94 12.17
N GLU A 23 12.10 -5.57 13.30
CA GLU A 23 11.58 -4.23 13.59
C GLU A 23 12.65 -3.15 13.35
N LYS A 24 13.90 -3.40 13.80
CA LYS A 24 15.01 -2.47 13.54
C LYS A 24 15.23 -2.26 12.04
N ALA A 25 15.23 -3.33 11.24
CA ALA A 25 15.38 -3.23 9.79
C ALA A 25 14.19 -2.53 9.13
N VAL A 26 12.96 -2.71 9.63
CA VAL A 26 11.77 -1.98 9.16
C VAL A 26 11.92 -0.48 9.42
N ILE A 27 12.35 -0.08 10.62
CA ILE A 27 12.56 1.34 10.97
C ILE A 27 13.65 1.98 10.08
N GLU A 28 14.74 1.27 9.84
CA GLU A 28 15.84 1.73 8.95
C GLU A 28 15.38 1.93 7.51
N ASN A 29 14.39 1.15 7.05
CA ASN A 29 13.87 1.18 5.68
C ASN A 29 12.46 1.78 5.57
N GLN A 30 11.96 2.46 6.62
CA GLN A 30 10.57 2.91 6.72
C GLN A 30 10.09 3.76 5.52
N ALA A 31 10.96 4.61 4.98
CA ALA A 31 10.61 5.50 3.87
C ALA A 31 10.40 4.73 2.55
N TYR A 32 11.06 3.58 2.39
CA TYR A 32 10.85 2.68 1.26
C TYR A 32 9.61 1.82 1.45
N LEU A 33 9.35 1.35 2.67
CA LEU A 33 8.21 0.47 2.96
C LEU A 33 6.87 1.20 2.97
N PHE A 34 6.82 2.37 3.60
CA PHE A 34 5.58 3.09 3.89
C PHE A 34 5.39 4.36 3.05
N GLY A 35 6.41 4.72 2.27
CA GLY A 35 6.44 5.92 1.44
C GLY A 35 7.04 7.14 2.14
N LYS A 36 7.54 8.08 1.35
CA LYS A 36 8.32 9.25 1.80
C LYS A 36 7.50 10.32 2.55
N ASP A 37 6.20 10.37 2.30
CA ASP A 37 5.28 11.30 2.95
C ASP A 37 4.58 10.65 4.16
N SER A 38 5.24 9.70 4.82
CA SER A 38 4.75 9.00 6.02
C SER A 38 5.63 9.28 7.24
N VAL A 39 5.06 9.13 8.44
CA VAL A 39 5.76 9.29 9.72
C VAL A 39 5.54 8.05 10.58
N TYR A 40 6.60 7.27 10.80
CA TYR A 40 6.60 6.11 11.70
C TYR A 40 6.84 6.56 13.14
N ILE A 41 5.99 6.10 14.05
CA ILE A 41 5.99 6.45 15.47
C ILE A 41 6.12 5.16 16.27
N ASP A 42 7.34 4.85 16.68
CA ASP A 42 7.65 3.67 17.49
C ASP A 42 7.02 3.81 18.89
N VAL A 43 6.06 2.96 19.23
CA VAL A 43 5.31 3.07 20.49
C VAL A 43 5.93 2.18 21.56
N LYS A 44 6.32 0.95 21.21
CA LYS A 44 6.85 -0.05 22.16
C LYS A 44 8.12 0.45 22.85
N ARG A 45 9.04 1.12 22.15
CA ARG A 45 10.24 1.67 22.80
C ARG A 45 9.95 2.85 23.73
N ARG A 46 8.79 3.51 23.59
CA ARG A 46 8.57 4.86 24.13
C ARG A 46 7.56 4.96 25.26
N ILE A 47 6.71 3.96 25.46
CA ILE A 47 5.68 3.98 26.51
C ILE A 47 6.10 3.16 27.76
N GLY A 48 7.10 2.29 27.67
CA GLY A 48 7.64 1.51 28.79
C GLY A 48 6.94 0.14 28.98
N ARG A 49 7.57 -0.76 29.75
CA ARG A 49 7.27 -2.21 29.82
C ARG A 49 5.98 -2.62 30.56
N ASP A 50 5.22 -1.67 31.10
CA ASP A 50 4.03 -2.00 31.89
C ASP A 50 2.86 -2.41 30.99
N ASN A 51 2.61 -3.73 30.95
CA ASN A 51 1.58 -4.43 30.17
C ASN A 51 1.65 -4.25 28.64
N HIS A 52 2.52 -5.03 27.98
CA HIS A 52 2.59 -5.19 26.52
C HIS A 52 1.30 -5.77 25.89
N ARG A 53 0.31 -6.18 26.68
CA ARG A 53 -0.99 -6.63 26.15
C ARG A 53 -1.78 -5.42 25.67
N GLY A 54 -1.88 -5.24 24.35
CA GLY A 54 -2.69 -4.17 23.77
C GLY A 54 -1.94 -3.15 22.93
N ILE A 55 -0.60 -3.11 23.03
CA ILE A 55 0.21 -2.06 22.42
C ILE A 55 0.74 -2.55 21.06
N PRO A 56 0.45 -1.84 19.95
CA PRO A 56 1.05 -2.16 18.66
C PRO A 56 2.55 -1.85 18.65
N ASP A 57 3.30 -2.42 17.71
CA ASP A 57 4.72 -2.04 17.54
C ASP A 57 4.87 -0.53 17.30
N ALA A 58 4.11 -0.01 16.35
CA ALA A 58 4.14 1.39 15.98
C ALA A 58 2.81 1.90 15.44
N PHE A 59 2.71 3.23 15.38
CA PHE A 59 1.75 3.92 14.54
C PHE A 59 2.46 4.48 13.31
N LEU A 60 1.73 4.60 12.21
CA LEU A 60 2.19 5.25 10.99
C LEU A 60 1.14 6.27 10.57
N ILE A 61 1.56 7.52 10.39
CA ILE A 61 0.71 8.56 9.80
C ILE A 61 1.10 8.75 8.34
N ASP A 62 0.18 8.44 7.42
CA ASP A 62 0.34 8.68 5.99
C ASP A 62 -0.21 10.08 5.62
N PHE A 63 0.67 10.96 5.15
CA PHE A 63 0.33 12.30 4.66
C PHE A 63 0.30 12.39 3.13
N TYR A 64 0.26 11.27 2.41
CA TYR A 64 0.20 11.29 0.96
C TYR A 64 -0.93 12.19 0.44
N ASP A 65 -2.15 12.02 0.99
CA ASP A 65 -3.21 12.99 0.84
C ASP A 65 -3.25 13.89 2.07
N THR A 66 -2.60 15.05 2.00
CA THR A 66 -2.54 16.00 3.12
C THR A 66 -3.91 16.54 3.52
N LYS A 67 -4.92 16.47 2.64
CA LYS A 67 -6.31 16.87 2.98
C LYS A 67 -7.03 15.78 3.76
N LYS A 68 -6.64 14.52 3.59
CA LYS A 68 -7.19 13.37 4.29
C LYS A 68 -6.10 12.42 4.78
N PRO A 69 -5.25 12.84 5.75
CA PRO A 69 -4.22 11.98 6.31
C PRO A 69 -4.83 10.69 6.89
N GLN A 70 -4.06 9.61 6.93
CA GLN A 70 -4.52 8.30 7.38
C GLN A 70 -3.64 7.79 8.51
N LEU A 71 -4.25 7.09 9.48
CA LEU A 71 -3.55 6.46 10.58
C LEU A 71 -3.55 4.95 10.37
N TYR A 72 -2.37 4.37 10.47
CA TYR A 72 -2.13 2.94 10.41
C TYR A 72 -1.53 2.47 11.74
N ILE A 73 -1.93 1.29 12.17
CA ILE A 73 -1.20 0.47 13.12
C ILE A 73 -0.21 -0.36 12.32
N VAL A 74 1.04 -0.39 12.77
CA VAL A 74 2.08 -1.25 12.21
C VAL A 74 2.32 -2.41 13.17
N GLU A 75 2.31 -3.63 12.63
CA GLU A 75 2.72 -4.84 13.33
C GLU A 75 3.83 -5.51 12.52
N ASN A 76 4.96 -5.83 13.16
CA ASN A 76 6.11 -6.45 12.56
C ASN A 76 6.11 -7.93 12.93
N GLU A 77 5.99 -8.80 11.94
CA GLU A 77 5.88 -10.23 12.14
C GLU A 77 6.96 -10.97 11.35
N ILE A 78 7.46 -12.08 11.88
CA ILE A 78 8.34 -12.99 11.15
C ILE A 78 7.52 -14.20 10.72
N ALA A 79 7.50 -14.48 9.43
CA ALA A 79 6.71 -15.54 8.80
C ALA A 79 6.94 -16.95 9.37
N SER A 80 8.11 -17.20 9.97
CA SER A 80 8.46 -18.48 10.58
C SER A 80 7.86 -18.69 11.98
N HIS A 81 7.31 -17.64 12.61
CA HIS A 81 6.56 -17.74 13.87
C HIS A 81 5.09 -18.12 13.61
N ASP A 82 4.30 -18.35 14.68
CA ASP A 82 2.84 -18.57 14.57
C ASP A 82 2.12 -17.25 14.21
N VAL A 83 2.39 -16.79 12.99
CA VAL A 83 1.86 -15.56 12.39
C VAL A 83 0.34 -15.56 12.41
N TYR A 84 -0.28 -16.74 12.26
CA TYR A 84 -1.73 -16.89 12.37
C TYR A 84 -2.22 -16.45 13.75
N ALA A 85 -1.68 -17.01 14.83
CA ALA A 85 -2.11 -16.69 16.18
C ALA A 85 -1.84 -15.23 16.54
N HIS A 86 -0.63 -14.74 16.22
CA HIS A 86 -0.22 -13.38 16.56
C HIS A 86 -1.05 -12.32 15.82
N ILE A 87 -1.18 -12.43 14.50
CA ILE A 87 -1.98 -11.49 13.69
C ILE A 87 -3.47 -11.56 14.06
N SER A 88 -4.01 -12.78 14.23
CA SER A 88 -5.42 -12.94 14.57
C SER A 88 -5.74 -12.32 15.93
N GLU A 89 -4.90 -12.53 16.95
CA GLU A 89 -5.07 -11.90 18.26
C GLU A 89 -4.99 -10.37 18.18
N GLN A 90 -3.96 -9.85 17.52
CA GLN A 90 -3.73 -8.40 17.41
C GLN A 90 -4.88 -7.71 16.67
N ILE A 91 -5.33 -8.25 15.53
CA ILE A 91 -6.41 -7.65 14.76
C ILE A 91 -7.78 -7.86 15.44
N ALA A 92 -8.05 -9.02 16.05
CA ALA A 92 -9.29 -9.24 16.80
C ALA A 92 -9.40 -8.28 18.01
N ARG A 93 -8.28 -8.07 18.71
CA ARG A 93 -8.19 -7.07 19.78
C ARG A 93 -8.43 -5.67 19.24
N PHE A 94 -7.91 -5.35 18.05
CA PHE A 94 -8.18 -4.05 17.43
C PHE A 94 -9.67 -3.88 17.08
N ALA A 95 -10.29 -4.85 16.42
CA ALA A 95 -11.72 -4.79 16.05
C ALA A 95 -12.65 -4.64 17.27
N THR A 96 -12.30 -5.30 18.39
CA THR A 96 -13.03 -5.13 19.66
C THR A 96 -12.75 -3.78 20.31
N SER A 97 -11.53 -3.26 20.15
CA SER A 97 -11.12 -1.96 20.68
C SER A 97 -11.75 -0.79 19.91
N THR A 98 -11.97 -0.84 18.59
CA THR A 98 -12.61 0.25 17.82
C THR A 98 -13.99 0.68 18.32
N LEU A 99 -14.67 -0.16 19.11
CA LEU A 99 -15.94 0.16 19.75
C LEU A 99 -15.80 0.86 21.13
N SER A 100 -14.60 0.90 21.72
CA SER A 100 -14.34 1.42 23.08
C SER A 100 -12.97 2.11 23.34
N SER A 101 -12.04 2.18 22.37
CA SER A 101 -10.60 2.44 22.59
C SER A 101 -9.98 3.63 21.83
N ALA A 102 -10.73 4.37 21.00
CA ALA A 102 -10.17 5.51 20.24
C ALA A 102 -9.43 6.52 21.15
N ASN A 103 -9.97 6.77 22.35
CA ASN A 103 -9.33 7.59 23.37
C ASN A 103 -8.01 6.99 23.89
N GLN A 104 -7.93 5.67 24.06
CA GLN A 104 -6.71 5.00 24.50
C GLN A 104 -5.62 5.10 23.44
N ILE A 105 -5.95 4.80 22.18
CA ILE A 105 -5.04 4.95 21.04
C ILE A 105 -4.56 6.39 20.93
N ARG A 106 -5.47 7.37 21.02
CA ARG A 106 -5.12 8.79 20.99
C ARG A 106 -4.16 9.17 22.10
N ASN A 107 -4.42 8.74 23.33
CA ASN A 107 -3.54 9.03 24.46
C ASN A 107 -2.15 8.39 24.30
N MET A 108 -2.09 7.16 23.80
CA MET A 108 -0.81 6.49 23.50
C MET A 108 -0.03 7.25 22.41
N LEU A 109 -0.71 7.63 21.32
CA LEU A 109 -0.13 8.35 20.20
C LEU A 109 0.39 9.73 20.63
N ILE A 110 -0.41 10.50 21.37
CA ILE A 110 0.00 11.80 21.92
C ILE A 110 1.23 11.62 22.82
N LYS A 111 1.20 10.67 23.77
CA LYS A 111 2.33 10.40 24.66
C LYS A 111 3.60 10.02 23.89
N ALA A 112 3.48 9.18 22.85
CA ALA A 112 4.61 8.75 22.03
C ALA A 112 5.22 9.90 21.22
N ILE A 113 4.39 10.84 20.74
CA ILE A 113 4.84 12.05 20.01
C ILE A 113 5.47 13.06 20.97
N GLU A 114 4.87 13.31 22.13
CA GLU A 114 5.38 14.27 23.12
C GLU A 114 6.73 13.85 23.71
N ASN A 115 6.97 12.55 23.86
CA ASN A 115 8.24 12.00 24.31
C ASN A 115 9.36 12.08 23.25
N GLU A 116 9.08 12.49 22.01
CA GLU A 116 10.09 12.61 20.95
C GLU A 116 9.95 13.91 20.14
N PRO A 117 10.71 14.96 20.51
CA PRO A 117 10.63 16.27 19.86
C PRO A 117 10.88 16.24 18.34
N GLU A 118 11.71 15.33 17.84
CA GLU A 118 12.01 15.22 16.41
C GLU A 118 10.82 14.69 15.60
N THR A 119 10.10 13.67 16.09
CA THR A 119 8.87 13.20 15.44
C THR A 119 7.80 14.27 15.44
N LYS A 120 7.63 15.00 16.56
CA LYS A 120 6.71 16.13 16.62
C LYS A 120 7.05 17.19 15.57
N LYS A 121 8.32 17.57 15.44
CA LYS A 121 8.78 18.52 14.41
C LYS A 121 8.51 18.03 12.99
N ILE A 122 8.65 16.74 12.71
CA ILE A 122 8.35 16.17 11.39
C ILE A 122 6.85 16.30 11.10
N ILE A 123 5.98 15.93 12.05
CA ILE A 123 4.52 16.07 11.91
C ILE A 123 4.13 17.53 11.70
N GLU A 124 4.72 18.45 12.45
CA GLU A 124 4.46 19.90 12.33
C GLU A 124 4.81 20.46 10.95
N LYS A 125 5.77 19.88 10.22
CA LYS A 125 6.07 20.28 8.82
C LYS A 125 4.95 19.96 7.84
N TYR A 126 4.11 18.97 8.15
CA TYR A 126 2.95 18.63 7.31
C TYR A 126 1.73 19.50 7.61
N LEU A 127 1.55 19.97 8.86
CA LEU A 127 0.36 20.74 9.26
C LEU A 127 -0.04 21.87 8.30
N PRO A 128 0.87 22.73 7.79
CA PRO A 128 0.51 23.80 6.85
C PRO A 128 -0.12 23.32 5.54
N GLN A 129 0.08 22.05 5.18
CA GLN A 129 -0.47 21.42 3.97
C GLN A 129 -1.79 20.70 4.24
N THR A 130 -2.21 20.63 5.50
CA THR A 130 -3.44 19.99 5.96
C THR A 130 -4.50 21.02 6.33
N VAL A 131 -5.70 20.55 6.69
CA VAL A 131 -6.77 21.39 7.25
C VAL A 131 -6.63 21.61 8.76
N PHE A 132 -5.69 20.94 9.43
CA PHE A 132 -5.53 20.95 10.88
C PHE A 132 -4.54 22.03 11.32
N LYS A 133 -4.86 22.74 12.41
CA LYS A 133 -4.02 23.83 12.94
C LYS A 133 -3.02 23.34 13.96
N THR A 134 -3.32 22.25 14.66
CA THR A 134 -2.48 21.70 15.73
C THR A 134 -2.30 20.20 15.58
N VAL A 135 -1.22 19.67 16.17
CA VAL A 135 -1.00 18.22 16.25
C VAL A 135 -2.16 17.53 16.97
N THR A 136 -2.70 18.15 18.02
CA THR A 136 -3.85 17.61 18.79
C THR A 136 -5.10 17.48 17.92
N GLU A 137 -5.44 18.48 17.11
CA GLU A 137 -6.56 18.41 16.16
C GLU A 137 -6.36 17.28 15.14
N LEU A 138 -5.15 17.14 14.61
CA LEU A 138 -4.81 16.03 13.71
C LEU A 138 -4.98 14.67 14.39
N MET A 139 -4.47 14.50 15.62
CA MET A 139 -4.59 13.23 16.35
C MET A 139 -6.05 12.89 16.66
N LEU A 140 -6.86 13.89 17.00
CA LEU A 140 -8.29 13.72 17.22
C LEU A 140 -8.96 13.19 15.95
N PHE A 141 -8.74 13.87 14.82
CA PHE A 141 -9.27 13.44 13.52
C PHE A 141 -8.82 12.02 13.17
N LEU A 142 -7.52 11.73 13.27
CA LEU A 142 -6.96 10.43 12.88
C LEU A 142 -7.54 9.26 13.68
N THR A 143 -7.80 9.47 14.98
CA THR A 143 -8.27 8.42 15.89
C THR A 143 -9.79 8.25 15.94
N GLU A 144 -10.54 9.27 15.51
CA GLU A 144 -12.00 9.19 15.35
C GLU A 144 -12.42 8.63 13.98
N ASN A 145 -11.50 8.59 13.02
CA ASN A 145 -11.70 7.96 11.71
C ASN A 145 -11.25 6.50 11.70
N ASN A 146 -11.48 5.81 10.57
CA ASN A 146 -11.09 4.42 10.40
C ASN A 146 -9.56 4.27 10.44
N ILE A 147 -9.04 3.65 11.50
CA ILE A 147 -7.63 3.29 11.64
C ILE A 147 -7.39 2.01 10.84
N LYS A 148 -6.32 2.01 10.05
CA LYS A 148 -5.92 0.91 9.17
C LYS A 148 -4.84 0.07 9.82
N ILE A 149 -4.55 -1.10 9.25
CA ILE A 149 -3.49 -1.98 9.72
C ILE A 149 -2.55 -2.25 8.54
N VAL A 150 -1.26 -2.15 8.80
CA VAL A 150 -0.21 -2.60 7.89
C VAL A 150 0.69 -3.59 8.62
N ILE A 151 0.97 -4.70 7.96
CA ILE A 151 1.81 -5.78 8.49
C ILE A 151 3.13 -5.75 7.74
N ALA A 152 4.22 -5.53 8.47
CA ALA A 152 5.55 -5.74 7.92
C ALA A 152 5.94 -7.20 8.13
N ILE A 153 6.41 -7.86 7.07
CA ILE A 153 6.81 -9.26 7.13
C ILE A 153 8.04 -9.55 6.28
N ASN A 154 8.80 -10.59 6.63
CA ASN A 154 9.97 -11.06 5.88
C ASN A 154 9.61 -12.04 4.75
N GLU A 155 8.43 -12.66 4.78
CA GLU A 155 7.92 -13.56 3.75
C GLU A 155 6.40 -13.59 3.70
N VAL A 156 5.82 -13.45 2.50
CA VAL A 156 4.36 -13.59 2.31
C VAL A 156 4.03 -15.04 2.02
N THR A 157 3.33 -15.70 2.94
CA THR A 157 2.91 -17.10 2.83
C THR A 157 1.45 -17.22 2.40
N ALA A 158 1.08 -18.40 1.86
CA ALA A 158 -0.32 -18.71 1.55
C ALA A 158 -1.21 -18.66 2.80
N ASP A 159 -0.69 -19.15 3.94
CA ASP A 159 -1.40 -19.15 5.22
C ASP A 159 -1.71 -17.73 5.69
N LEU A 160 -0.72 -16.83 5.65
CA LEU A 160 -0.94 -15.40 5.92
C LEU A 160 -2.07 -14.85 5.04
N ASN A 161 -1.99 -15.10 3.73
CA ASN A 161 -3.01 -14.62 2.79
C ASN A 161 -4.41 -15.21 3.08
N ILE A 162 -4.50 -16.41 3.66
CA ILE A 162 -5.77 -16.99 4.10
C ILE A 162 -6.31 -16.24 5.32
N VAL A 163 -5.47 -15.94 6.32
CA VAL A 163 -5.86 -15.17 7.52
C VAL A 163 -6.41 -13.80 7.13
N LEU A 164 -5.70 -13.09 6.24
CA LEU A 164 -6.04 -11.72 5.89
C LEU A 164 -7.42 -11.60 5.21
N LYS A 165 -7.91 -12.67 4.56
CA LYS A 165 -9.25 -12.70 3.93
C LYS A 165 -10.40 -12.69 4.91
N VAL A 166 -10.18 -13.14 6.14
CA VAL A 166 -11.24 -13.20 7.15
C VAL A 166 -11.67 -11.79 7.55
N PHE A 167 -10.79 -10.80 7.37
CA PHE A 167 -11.10 -9.41 7.64
C PHE A 167 -11.93 -8.81 6.51
N LYS A 168 -13.00 -8.11 6.89
CA LYS A 168 -13.84 -7.33 5.97
C LYS A 168 -13.00 -6.35 5.13
N ASN A 169 -12.03 -5.71 5.77
CA ASN A 169 -11.02 -4.88 5.12
C ASN A 169 -9.66 -5.54 5.39
N PRO A 170 -9.14 -6.35 4.45
CA PRO A 170 -7.82 -6.96 4.61
C PRO A 170 -6.76 -5.90 4.87
N PRO A 171 -5.87 -6.10 5.87
CA PRO A 171 -4.71 -5.25 6.11
C PRO A 171 -3.80 -5.12 4.88
N ASP A 172 -3.04 -4.03 4.83
CA ASP A 172 -1.94 -3.92 3.87
C ASP A 172 -0.72 -4.73 4.36
N VAL A 173 0.09 -5.21 3.42
CA VAL A 173 1.30 -6.00 3.73
C VAL A 173 2.49 -5.38 3.01
N VAL A 174 3.55 -5.10 3.76
CA VAL A 174 4.85 -4.72 3.24
C VAL A 174 5.84 -5.85 3.44
N LEU A 175 6.62 -6.14 2.41
CA LEU A 175 7.63 -7.19 2.45
C LEU A 175 9.00 -6.55 2.65
N LEU A 176 9.81 -7.11 3.55
CA LEU A 176 11.22 -6.74 3.71
C LEU A 176 12.08 -8.00 3.89
N GLN A 177 12.88 -8.33 2.87
CA GLN A 177 13.85 -9.42 2.93
C GLN A 177 15.27 -8.87 3.01
N ARG A 178 16.11 -9.53 3.80
CA ARG A 178 17.51 -9.18 3.97
C ARG A 178 18.43 -10.15 3.24
N TYR A 179 19.42 -9.61 2.56
CA TYR A 179 20.41 -10.32 1.77
C TYR A 179 21.82 -9.90 2.19
N LEU A 180 22.75 -10.85 2.29
CA LEU A 180 24.13 -10.61 2.69
C LEU A 180 25.14 -11.00 1.61
N CYS A 181 26.18 -10.18 1.45
CA CYS A 181 27.41 -10.50 0.74
C CYS A 181 28.61 -10.08 1.59
N GLY A 182 29.23 -11.04 2.31
CA GLY A 182 30.23 -10.71 3.33
C GLY A 182 29.62 -9.84 4.43
N ASN A 183 30.09 -8.60 4.57
CA ASN A 183 29.55 -7.61 5.50
C ASN A 183 28.53 -6.65 4.85
N ASP A 184 28.33 -6.74 3.53
CA ASP A 184 27.40 -5.87 2.81
C ASP A 184 25.97 -6.39 3.01
N ILE A 185 25.10 -5.51 3.52
CA ILE A 185 23.67 -5.77 3.68
C ILE A 185 22.91 -5.14 2.50
N SER A 186 21.95 -5.87 1.94
CA SER A 186 21.01 -5.36 0.95
C SER A 186 19.60 -5.82 1.28
N TYR A 187 18.61 -5.03 0.89
CA TYR A 187 17.20 -5.33 1.13
C TYR A 187 16.45 -5.45 -0.18
N TYR A 188 15.62 -6.49 -0.27
CA TYR A 188 14.52 -6.56 -1.24
C TYR A 188 13.26 -6.17 -0.49
N TYR A 189 12.42 -5.34 -1.10
CA TYR A 189 11.21 -4.87 -0.45
C TYR A 189 10.05 -4.75 -1.43
N GLU A 190 8.84 -4.87 -0.89
CA GLU A 190 7.60 -4.54 -1.61
C GLU A 190 6.83 -3.52 -0.75
N PRO A 191 6.63 -2.28 -1.26
CA PRO A 191 6.08 -1.19 -0.48
C PRO A 191 4.56 -1.29 -0.30
N MET A 192 4.03 -0.52 0.66
CA MET A 192 2.61 -0.46 0.99
C MET A 192 1.78 0.10 -0.17
N ASN A 193 2.31 1.13 -0.84
CA ASN A 193 1.60 1.95 -1.81
C ASN A 193 2.35 2.00 -3.15
N GLU A 194 2.67 0.84 -3.74
CA GLU A 194 3.39 0.75 -5.02
C GLU A 194 2.70 1.58 -6.12
N GLU A 195 1.36 1.56 -6.14
CA GLU A 195 0.53 2.28 -7.10
C GLU A 195 0.75 3.80 -7.09
N ILE A 196 1.11 4.31 -5.92
CA ILE A 196 1.12 5.73 -5.58
C ILE A 196 2.49 6.32 -5.86
N GLU A 197 3.56 5.57 -5.59
CA GLU A 197 4.93 5.99 -5.89
C GLU A 197 5.15 6.19 -7.39
N GLU A 198 4.57 5.31 -8.23
CA GLU A 198 4.62 5.47 -9.69
C GLU A 198 4.05 6.82 -10.15
N ILE A 199 2.90 7.22 -9.61
CA ILE A 199 2.25 8.48 -10.00
C ILE A 199 3.00 9.70 -9.43
N ALA A 200 3.57 9.57 -8.23
CA ALA A 200 4.30 10.65 -7.58
C ALA A 200 5.65 10.96 -8.26
N ILE A 201 6.30 9.97 -8.88
CA ILE A 201 7.51 10.19 -9.71
C ILE A 201 7.19 11.06 -10.93
N GLU A 202 5.98 10.97 -11.47
CA GLU A 202 5.56 11.66 -12.69
C GLU A 202 5.12 13.12 -12.45
N LYS A 203 4.73 13.51 -11.23
CA LYS A 203 4.25 14.87 -10.89
C LYS A 203 5.28 15.74 -10.16
N THR A 204 5.46 17.00 -10.60
CA THR A 204 6.23 18.00 -9.86
C THR A 204 5.56 18.40 -8.53
N LYS A 205 6.37 18.57 -7.48
CA LYS A 205 6.06 18.80 -6.04
C LYS A 205 4.90 19.75 -5.64
N LYS A 206 4.25 20.49 -6.54
CA LYS A 206 3.34 21.60 -6.19
C LYS A 206 1.87 21.23 -5.96
N ASP A 207 1.38 20.11 -6.50
CA ASP A 207 0.01 19.61 -6.21
C ASP A 207 0.05 18.10 -5.95
N ARG A 208 0.28 17.74 -4.68
CA ARG A 208 0.50 16.35 -4.24
C ARG A 208 -0.77 15.49 -4.15
N VAL A 209 -1.96 16.05 -4.35
CA VAL A 209 -3.19 15.25 -4.36
C VAL A 209 -3.28 14.50 -5.69
N VAL A 210 -2.77 13.28 -5.68
CA VAL A 210 -3.03 12.34 -6.76
C VAL A 210 -4.32 11.61 -6.45
N ASP A 211 -5.40 12.13 -7.02
CA ASP A 211 -6.67 11.41 -7.07
C ASP A 211 -6.64 10.41 -8.23
N PHE A 212 -7.15 9.21 -7.97
CA PHE A 212 -7.30 8.15 -8.95
C PHE A 212 -8.55 7.35 -8.62
N ASP A 213 -9.28 6.96 -9.66
CA ASP A 213 -10.46 6.11 -9.56
C ASP A 213 -10.48 4.99 -10.60
N THR A 214 -9.47 4.96 -11.48
CA THR A 214 -9.40 4.06 -12.63
C THR A 214 -8.04 3.38 -12.67
N VAL A 215 -8.04 2.05 -12.67
CA VAL A 215 -6.83 1.25 -12.94
C VAL A 215 -6.82 0.82 -14.41
N VAL A 216 -5.66 0.93 -15.04
CA VAL A 216 -5.39 0.52 -16.41
C VAL A 216 -4.51 -0.72 -16.38
N CYS A 217 -5.04 -1.86 -16.82
CA CYS A 217 -4.29 -3.12 -16.88
C CYS A 217 -3.94 -3.49 -18.32
N ALA A 218 -2.73 -4.01 -18.53
CA ALA A 218 -2.31 -4.49 -19.83
C ALA A 218 -2.75 -5.95 -20.05
N ALA A 219 -3.31 -6.24 -21.21
CA ALA A 219 -3.84 -7.56 -21.55
C ALA A 219 -3.34 -8.03 -22.92
N PHE A 220 -2.96 -9.30 -23.02
CA PHE A 220 -2.97 -9.97 -24.33
C PHE A 220 -4.41 -10.33 -24.71
N GLU A 221 -4.68 -10.53 -26.00
CA GLU A 221 -6.01 -10.84 -26.53
C GLU A 221 -6.71 -11.98 -25.76
N ALA A 222 -5.99 -13.09 -25.52
CA ALA A 222 -6.53 -14.23 -24.77
C ALA A 222 -6.93 -13.86 -23.33
N GLY A 223 -6.10 -13.06 -22.64
CA GLY A 223 -6.40 -12.60 -21.27
C GLY A 223 -7.56 -11.62 -21.24
N PHE A 224 -7.64 -10.71 -22.21
CA PHE A 224 -8.77 -9.79 -22.36
C PHE A 224 -10.08 -10.54 -22.61
N LYS A 225 -10.08 -11.49 -23.55
CA LYS A 225 -11.25 -12.30 -23.86
C LYS A 225 -11.70 -13.11 -22.65
N HIS A 226 -10.78 -13.83 -22.02
CA HIS A 226 -11.12 -14.71 -20.91
C HIS A 226 -11.58 -13.93 -19.67
N ALA A 227 -10.82 -12.94 -19.22
CA ALA A 227 -11.13 -12.24 -17.99
C ALA A 227 -12.24 -11.20 -18.21
N TYR A 228 -11.98 -10.22 -19.07
CA TYR A 228 -12.86 -9.08 -19.25
C TYR A 228 -14.14 -9.47 -19.99
N MET A 229 -14.04 -10.11 -21.15
CA MET A 229 -15.23 -10.37 -21.99
C MET A 229 -16.11 -11.49 -21.44
N GLU A 230 -15.55 -12.67 -21.17
CA GLU A 230 -16.31 -13.86 -20.78
C GLU A 230 -16.70 -13.87 -19.29
N ASN A 231 -15.77 -13.51 -18.40
CA ASN A 231 -15.96 -13.67 -16.96
C ASN A 231 -16.41 -12.39 -16.23
N ASN A 232 -16.53 -11.25 -16.94
CA ASN A 232 -16.83 -9.95 -16.34
C ASN A 232 -15.92 -9.65 -15.14
N ALA A 233 -14.63 -9.96 -15.25
CA ALA A 233 -13.71 -9.83 -14.13
C ALA A 233 -12.29 -9.49 -14.60
N TRP A 234 -11.46 -9.07 -13.66
CA TRP A 234 -10.01 -9.02 -13.83
C TRP A 234 -9.36 -9.40 -12.51
N TRP A 235 -8.31 -10.22 -12.53
CA TRP A 235 -7.75 -10.77 -11.30
C TRP A 235 -6.23 -10.72 -11.30
N GLU A 236 -5.67 -11.15 -10.17
CA GLU A 236 -4.23 -11.21 -9.94
C GLU A 236 -3.58 -9.82 -9.94
N ILE A 237 -4.28 -8.82 -9.40
CA ILE A 237 -3.76 -7.46 -9.22
C ILE A 237 -3.37 -7.24 -7.77
N ARG A 238 -2.16 -6.72 -7.49
CA ARG A 238 -1.84 -6.17 -6.17
C ARG A 238 -2.57 -4.83 -6.02
N LEU A 239 -3.22 -4.63 -4.88
CA LEU A 239 -3.92 -3.38 -4.56
C LEU A 239 -3.73 -3.05 -3.08
N SER A 240 -3.15 -1.90 -2.78
CA SER A 240 -3.20 -1.29 -1.45
C SER A 240 -4.65 -1.08 -0.97
N GLN A 241 -4.87 -0.94 0.34
CA GLN A 241 -6.18 -0.65 0.92
C GLN A 241 -6.74 0.63 0.34
N LYS A 242 -5.88 1.62 0.15
CA LYS A 242 -6.23 2.89 -0.49
C LYS A 242 -6.72 2.69 -1.92
N ALA A 243 -6.04 1.84 -2.71
CA ALA A 243 -6.50 1.52 -4.06
C ALA A 243 -7.87 0.81 -4.04
N ARG A 244 -8.07 -0.14 -3.12
CA ARG A 244 -9.36 -0.85 -2.96
C ARG A 244 -10.51 0.08 -2.59
N GLU A 245 -10.25 1.10 -1.78
CA GLU A 245 -11.26 2.09 -1.36
C GLU A 245 -11.58 3.11 -2.47
N ASN A 246 -10.61 3.46 -3.31
CA ASN A 246 -10.74 4.53 -4.29
C ASN A 246 -11.16 4.06 -5.69
N LEU A 247 -10.77 2.85 -6.09
CA LEU A 247 -11.01 2.34 -7.43
C LEU A 247 -12.51 2.13 -7.72
N LYS A 248 -12.95 2.69 -8.84
CA LYS A 248 -14.32 2.61 -9.36
C LYS A 248 -14.37 2.03 -10.76
N TYR A 249 -13.27 2.09 -11.52
CA TYR A 249 -13.23 1.66 -12.91
C TYR A 249 -11.97 0.85 -13.22
N LEU A 250 -12.10 -0.05 -14.18
CA LEU A 250 -11.00 -0.75 -14.82
C LEU A 250 -11.01 -0.40 -16.32
N ALA A 251 -9.86 -0.03 -16.87
CA ALA A 251 -9.65 0.07 -18.30
C ALA A 251 -8.59 -0.95 -18.75
N ILE A 252 -8.72 -1.44 -19.99
CA ILE A 252 -7.80 -2.43 -20.55
C ILE A 252 -6.98 -1.84 -21.68
N TYR A 253 -5.66 -1.87 -21.53
CA TYR A 253 -4.73 -1.68 -22.62
C TYR A 253 -4.47 -3.02 -23.30
N GLU A 254 -4.98 -3.20 -24.51
CA GLU A 254 -4.71 -4.39 -25.31
C GLU A 254 -3.31 -4.27 -25.91
N LYS A 255 -2.43 -5.24 -25.64
CA LYS A 255 -1.06 -5.28 -26.15
C LYS A 255 -1.05 -5.47 -27.68
N ALA A 256 0.14 -5.44 -28.27
CA ALA A 256 0.30 -5.68 -29.71
C ALA A 256 -0.42 -6.98 -30.13
N PRO A 257 -1.10 -7.00 -31.30
CA PRO A 257 -1.08 -5.99 -32.36
C PRO A 257 -2.06 -4.81 -32.17
N ILE A 258 -2.95 -4.85 -31.18
CA ILE A 258 -4.02 -3.87 -31.00
C ILE A 258 -3.51 -2.53 -30.47
N ALA A 259 -2.63 -2.58 -29.45
CA ALA A 259 -1.83 -1.47 -28.92
C ALA A 259 -2.62 -0.18 -28.59
N HIS A 260 -3.79 -0.32 -27.95
CA HIS A 260 -4.59 0.81 -27.50
C HIS A 260 -5.52 0.44 -26.34
N ILE A 261 -6.07 1.48 -25.70
CA ILE A 261 -7.20 1.34 -24.77
C ILE A 261 -8.49 1.69 -25.51
N SER A 262 -9.45 0.77 -25.53
CA SER A 262 -10.78 0.98 -26.12
C SER A 262 -11.92 0.51 -25.21
N HIS A 263 -11.60 -0.15 -24.11
CA HIS A 263 -12.56 -0.78 -23.22
C HIS A 263 -12.34 -0.35 -21.77
N TYR A 264 -13.45 -0.04 -21.09
CA TYR A 264 -13.45 0.16 -19.65
C TYR A 264 -14.77 -0.31 -19.04
N ALA A 265 -14.75 -0.66 -17.76
CA ALA A 265 -15.92 -1.11 -17.02
C ALA A 265 -15.95 -0.47 -15.63
N GLU A 266 -17.15 -0.41 -15.05
CA GLU A 266 -17.34 -0.11 -13.64
C GLU A 266 -16.95 -1.32 -12.81
N ILE A 267 -16.26 -1.09 -11.71
CA ILE A 267 -15.96 -2.12 -10.71
C ILE A 267 -17.22 -2.26 -9.84
N ASP A 268 -17.75 -3.47 -9.77
CA ASP A 268 -18.86 -3.80 -8.91
C ASP A 268 -18.40 -3.99 -7.46
N HIS A 269 -17.42 -4.86 -7.26
CA HIS A 269 -16.77 -5.10 -5.98
C HIS A 269 -15.37 -5.72 -6.19
N ILE A 270 -14.56 -5.70 -5.12
CA ILE A 270 -13.18 -6.21 -5.11
C ILE A 270 -13.07 -7.27 -4.01
N GLU A 271 -12.48 -8.42 -4.33
CA GLU A 271 -12.25 -9.52 -3.38
C GLU A 271 -10.81 -10.03 -3.46
N PRO A 272 -10.26 -10.60 -2.38
CA PRO A 272 -9.01 -11.33 -2.45
C PRO A 272 -9.06 -12.48 -3.47
N TYR A 273 -8.00 -12.63 -4.27
CA TYR A 273 -7.89 -13.65 -5.31
C TYR A 273 -7.10 -14.85 -4.81
N LYS A 274 -7.82 -15.91 -4.44
CA LYS A 274 -7.22 -17.13 -3.86
C LYS A 274 -6.25 -16.73 -2.73
N ASP A 275 -5.31 -17.58 -2.36
CA ASP A 275 -4.25 -17.40 -1.36
C ASP A 275 -3.01 -16.62 -1.86
N THR A 276 -3.18 -15.76 -2.87
CA THR A 276 -2.05 -15.08 -3.54
C THR A 276 -1.66 -13.73 -2.94
N GLY A 277 -2.49 -13.17 -2.06
CA GLY A 277 -2.34 -11.78 -1.58
C GLY A 277 -2.75 -10.71 -2.60
N LYS A 278 -3.16 -11.13 -3.80
CA LYS A 278 -3.67 -10.27 -4.87
C LYS A 278 -5.19 -10.23 -4.85
N TYR A 279 -5.79 -9.42 -5.71
CA TYR A 279 -7.22 -9.15 -5.76
C TYR A 279 -7.85 -9.46 -7.11
N LYS A 280 -9.17 -9.69 -7.08
CA LYS A 280 -10.07 -9.84 -8.21
C LYS A 280 -11.11 -8.73 -8.18
N LEU A 281 -11.27 -8.07 -9.32
CA LEU A 281 -12.20 -7.00 -9.61
C LEU A 281 -13.35 -7.62 -10.39
N TYR A 282 -14.55 -7.57 -9.85
CA TYR A 282 -15.76 -7.93 -10.58
C TYR A 282 -16.29 -6.70 -11.31
N LEU A 283 -16.73 -6.88 -12.55
CA LEU A 283 -17.00 -5.78 -13.47
C LEU A 283 -18.47 -5.75 -13.86
N LYS A 284 -19.00 -4.54 -14.01
CA LYS A 284 -20.33 -4.26 -14.56
C LYS A 284 -20.27 -3.09 -15.53
N ASN A 285 -21.38 -2.86 -16.26
CA ASN A 285 -21.54 -1.68 -17.12
C ASN A 285 -20.35 -1.45 -18.07
N LYS A 286 -19.93 -2.50 -18.79
CA LYS A 286 -18.84 -2.44 -19.78
C LYS A 286 -19.15 -1.41 -20.86
N LYS A 287 -18.17 -0.57 -21.19
CA LYS A 287 -18.27 0.54 -22.13
C LYS A 287 -17.07 0.55 -23.07
N THR A 288 -17.24 1.20 -24.21
CA THR A 288 -16.19 1.43 -25.20
C THR A 288 -15.88 2.92 -25.34
N VAL A 289 -14.63 3.21 -25.68
CA VAL A 289 -14.14 4.57 -25.98
C VAL A 289 -13.44 4.59 -27.32
N LYS A 290 -13.22 5.79 -27.87
CA LYS A 290 -12.35 5.93 -29.04
C LYS A 290 -10.95 5.37 -28.69
N PRO A 291 -10.33 4.57 -29.59
CA PRO A 291 -9.02 3.99 -29.33
C PRO A 291 -7.96 5.02 -28.89
N ILE A 292 -7.50 4.91 -27.65
CA ILE A 292 -6.42 5.72 -27.07
C ILE A 292 -5.12 4.98 -27.35
N LYS A 293 -4.37 5.47 -28.35
CA LYS A 293 -3.16 4.82 -28.85
C LYS A 293 -1.91 5.31 -28.09
N LEU A 294 -0.82 4.59 -28.25
CA LEU A 294 0.50 5.09 -27.87
C LEU A 294 0.81 6.40 -28.61
N GLY A 295 1.45 7.34 -27.91
CA GLY A 295 2.05 8.52 -28.47
C GLY A 295 3.18 8.19 -29.44
N LYS A 296 3.51 9.16 -30.30
CA LYS A 296 4.63 9.00 -31.24
C LYS A 296 5.95 9.18 -30.50
N ASN A 297 6.87 8.23 -30.69
CA ASN A 297 8.27 8.31 -30.25
C ASN A 297 8.54 8.33 -28.73
N ILE A 298 7.61 7.88 -27.89
CA ILE A 298 7.84 7.74 -26.45
C ILE A 298 8.18 6.28 -26.14
N LYS A 299 9.46 6.00 -25.82
CA LYS A 299 9.87 4.66 -25.38
C LYS A 299 9.31 4.38 -23.98
N GLY A 300 8.80 3.16 -23.76
CA GLY A 300 8.30 2.72 -22.45
C GLY A 300 6.90 3.21 -22.10
N GLU A 301 6.17 3.83 -23.04
CA GLU A 301 4.82 4.36 -22.78
C GLU A 301 3.76 3.27 -22.58
N ALA A 302 3.96 2.09 -23.19
CA ALA A 302 3.01 0.98 -23.11
C ALA A 302 2.97 0.41 -21.68
N PRO A 303 1.80 0.39 -21.01
CA PRO A 303 1.66 -0.18 -19.68
C PRO A 303 2.14 -1.63 -19.63
N GLN A 304 3.00 -1.95 -18.66
CA GLN A 304 3.46 -3.32 -18.39
C GLN A 304 2.90 -3.86 -17.08
N ALA A 305 2.81 -2.99 -16.08
CA ALA A 305 2.12 -3.21 -14.82
C ALA A 305 0.80 -2.41 -14.79
N PRO A 306 -0.11 -2.68 -13.83
CA PRO A 306 -1.27 -1.83 -13.58
C PRO A 306 -0.83 -0.38 -13.36
N ARG A 307 -1.47 0.57 -14.07
CA ARG A 307 -1.26 2.02 -13.89
C ARG A 307 -2.54 2.70 -13.46
N TYR A 308 -2.44 3.84 -12.82
CA TYR A 308 -3.59 4.50 -12.19
C TYR A 308 -3.84 5.87 -12.80
N THR A 309 -5.11 6.19 -13.02
CA THR A 309 -5.57 7.46 -13.57
C THR A 309 -6.99 7.78 -13.08
N THR A 310 -7.62 8.81 -13.65
CA THR A 310 -9.05 9.07 -13.42
C THR A 310 -9.85 8.76 -14.67
N LEU A 311 -11.11 8.37 -14.52
CA LEU A 311 -11.99 8.14 -15.66
C LEU A 311 -12.15 9.42 -16.48
N SER A 312 -12.17 10.58 -15.83
CA SER A 312 -12.20 11.88 -16.50
C SER A 312 -11.00 12.04 -17.44
N LYS A 313 -9.78 11.74 -16.98
CA LYS A 313 -8.58 11.75 -17.85
C LYS A 313 -8.71 10.73 -18.97
N LEU A 314 -9.12 9.50 -18.65
CA LEU A 314 -9.32 8.43 -19.63
C LEU A 314 -10.24 8.85 -20.79
N LEU A 315 -11.38 9.47 -20.48
CA LEU A 315 -12.37 9.86 -21.49
C LEU A 315 -11.94 11.06 -22.35
N ASN A 316 -11.01 11.88 -21.86
CA ASN A 316 -10.53 13.08 -22.56
C ASN A 316 -9.18 12.87 -23.29
N ALA A 317 -8.44 11.82 -22.95
CA ALA A 317 -7.13 11.54 -23.48
C ALA A 317 -7.16 11.13 -24.96
N LYS A 318 -6.19 11.63 -25.73
CA LYS A 318 -5.94 11.26 -27.12
C LYS A 318 -4.84 10.23 -27.24
N THR A 319 -3.87 10.27 -26.33
CA THR A 319 -2.74 9.33 -26.26
C THR A 319 -2.59 8.77 -24.86
N ILE A 320 -1.93 7.61 -24.77
CA ILE A 320 -1.68 6.95 -23.48
C ILE A 320 -0.85 7.82 -22.55
N SER A 321 0.13 8.58 -23.07
CA SER A 321 0.95 9.51 -22.29
C SER A 321 0.16 10.57 -21.53
N GLU A 322 -0.98 11.03 -22.07
CA GLU A 322 -1.84 12.04 -21.42
C GLU A 322 -2.55 11.49 -20.15
N LEU A 323 -2.61 10.17 -19.99
CA LEU A 323 -3.19 9.53 -18.80
C LEU A 323 -2.30 9.69 -17.56
N TRP A 324 -0.99 9.86 -17.79
CA TRP A 324 0.07 9.84 -16.78
C TRP A 324 0.53 11.25 -16.38
N SER A 325 0.32 12.24 -17.27
CA SER A 325 0.66 13.64 -17.03
C SER A 325 -0.21 14.35 -15.99
#